data_AF-A0A496QT18-F1
#
_entry.id   AF-A0A496QT18-F1
#
_cell.length_a   1.000
_cell.length_b   1.000
_cell.length_c   1.000
_cell.angle_alpha   90.00
_cell.angle_beta   90.00
_cell.angle_gamma   90.00
#
_symmetry.space_group_name_H-M   'P 1'
#
loop_
_entity.id
_entity.type
_entity.pdbx_description
1 polymer ?
#
loop_
_entity_poly.entity_id
_entity_poly.type
_entity_poly.pdbx_seq_one_letter_code
_entity_poly.pdbx_strand_id
1 'polypeptide(L)'
;MPIKIREKEMKKEKKSSILKKITFLVGFTGVFIVLILAVVFFLFSRIDGFANAIDVSGSQRMRTILLGYYCASYVNAIQEGDRGKAEELKGRIQKEIETYERFKNGLINGDKELGLGKTKSDEILDLIASWEEEWRSFKAAISSIISPGTSLNQMKRYLGEVEVGRAVQLKDTIHRVVVAYTELSNLRANNIKMLLFVIICIVILATLIISVSIRANLKPVRNLVEVVHSIEEKDLTMRSKVASRDEIGQIGEALDKMLDTLDEFIRSMKEASRNVEHANEDLISSVEESGATVQEMVSSINNVHKSLERQNEVIEDTVKAVKHMAGLARNIKEHVEDQSSAIEESSASMEEMASSISAVSKNTESARHISEKLSSIAKGGGEKIKATVEAIKEIQQASSKIQTSVMGITKIAATTNLLSMNASIEAAHAGEAGRGFAVVAEEIGSLAADSAGEAGKIKQIVTETLEKIEKGTELSTEAGRAFNEIMEDIERTVEINTEIANAMQEQKAGIDEIVESIQHLVDLSIQIKKAVEEEDSGSNEMLNAIEKLKNLASEILHASMEQKAGGDEMLQALKNLRDLAERNNSTVEVLNSKIGQFKVS
;
A
#
# COMPACT_ATOMS: atom_id res chain seq x y z
N MET A 1 -19.93 33.80 3.18
CA MET A 1 -20.80 34.81 2.54
C MET A 1 -21.89 34.05 1.78
N PRO A 2 -23.18 34.45 1.81
CA PRO A 2 -23.63 35.83 1.86
C PRO A 2 -24.35 36.16 3.17
N ILE A 3 -23.59 36.78 4.07
CA ILE A 3 -24.09 37.59 5.18
C ILE A 3 -24.36 38.96 4.55
N LYS A 4 -25.59 39.25 4.11
CA LYS A 4 -25.96 40.61 3.72
C LYS A 4 -27.44 40.98 3.83
N ILE A 5 -28.29 40.12 4.41
CA ILE A 5 -29.74 40.41 4.54
C ILE A 5 -30.24 40.34 6.00
N ARG A 6 -29.44 39.89 6.97
CA ARG A 6 -29.85 39.82 8.39
C ARG A 6 -29.34 40.97 9.27
N GLU A 7 -28.80 42.04 8.68
CA GLU A 7 -28.33 43.23 9.41
C GLU A 7 -29.39 44.34 9.51
N LYS A 8 -30.53 44.22 8.82
CA LYS A 8 -31.54 45.29 8.73
C LYS A 8 -32.72 45.19 9.70
N GLU A 9 -32.85 44.12 10.49
CA GLU A 9 -34.03 43.95 11.38
C GLU A 9 -33.74 43.93 12.89
N MET A 10 -32.48 44.04 13.35
CA MET A 10 -32.15 44.08 14.80
C MET A 10 -31.78 45.46 15.34
N LYS A 11 -32.18 46.56 14.68
CA LYS A 11 -32.06 47.92 15.22
C LYS A 11 -33.43 48.49 15.60
N LYS A 12 -34.17 47.77 16.46
CA LYS A 12 -35.23 48.37 17.27
C LYS A 12 -34.70 48.57 18.69
N GLU A 13 -34.76 49.84 19.10
CA GLU A 13 -34.34 50.42 20.36
C GLU A 13 -34.45 49.48 21.59
N LYS A 14 -33.30 49.04 22.10
CA LYS A 14 -33.09 48.91 23.55
C LYS A 14 -32.05 49.95 23.95
N LYS A 15 -32.51 51.19 24.20
CA LYS A 15 -31.68 52.19 24.90
C LYS A 15 -31.26 51.58 26.24
N SER A 16 -29.95 51.56 26.49
CA SER A 16 -29.36 50.90 27.66
C SER A 16 -30.05 51.32 28.97
N SER A 17 -30.52 50.32 29.72
CA SER A 17 -31.11 50.44 31.05
C SER A 17 -30.13 51.11 32.02
N ILE A 18 -28.86 50.73 31.93
CA ILE A 18 -27.77 51.32 32.73
C ILE A 18 -27.50 52.76 32.32
N LEU A 19 -27.46 53.06 31.02
CA LEU A 19 -27.25 54.43 30.53
C LEU A 19 -28.38 55.35 31.00
N LYS A 20 -29.66 54.90 30.99
CA LYS A 20 -30.77 55.66 31.56
C LYS A 20 -30.61 55.91 33.06
N LYS A 21 -30.17 54.93 33.85
CA LYS A 21 -29.94 55.07 35.29
C LYS A 21 -28.77 56.02 35.61
N ILE A 22 -27.67 55.93 34.86
CA ILE A 22 -26.49 56.80 35.03
C ILE A 22 -26.81 58.24 34.61
N THR A 23 -27.51 58.42 33.48
CA THR A 23 -27.91 59.76 32.99
C THR A 23 -28.88 60.44 33.97
N PHE A 24 -29.77 59.69 34.62
CA PHE A 24 -30.65 60.20 35.67
C PHE A 24 -29.87 60.61 36.93
N LEU A 25 -28.87 59.82 37.35
CA LEU A 25 -28.07 60.09 38.56
C LEU A 25 -27.17 61.34 38.39
N VAL A 26 -26.55 61.50 37.22
CA VAL A 26 -25.66 62.62 36.90
C VAL A 26 -26.45 63.91 36.67
N GLY A 27 -27.63 63.83 36.05
CA GLY A 27 -28.51 64.99 35.85
C GLY A 27 -29.08 65.56 37.15
N PHE A 28 -29.43 64.69 38.11
CA PHE A 28 -30.03 65.12 39.38
C PHE A 28 -29.02 65.79 40.33
N THR A 29 -27.76 65.37 40.29
CA THR A 29 -26.69 65.89 41.18
C THR A 29 -26.12 67.24 40.71
N GLY A 30 -26.04 67.48 39.40
CA GLY A 30 -25.55 68.75 38.85
C GLY A 30 -26.45 69.95 39.15
N VAL A 31 -27.77 69.77 39.10
CA VAL A 31 -28.74 70.87 39.36
C VAL A 31 -28.70 71.31 40.83
N PHE A 32 -28.45 70.38 41.76
CA PHE A 32 -28.50 70.65 43.19
C PHE A 32 -27.29 71.46 43.70
N ILE A 33 -26.11 71.24 43.12
CA ILE A 33 -24.87 71.93 43.52
C ILE A 33 -24.87 73.40 43.09
N VAL A 34 -25.40 73.70 41.90
CA VAL A 34 -25.49 75.08 41.38
C VAL A 34 -26.43 75.94 42.23
N LEU A 35 -27.51 75.35 42.74
CA LEU A 35 -28.52 76.05 43.56
C LEU A 35 -27.98 76.43 44.95
N ILE A 36 -27.12 75.61 45.54
CA ILE A 36 -26.50 75.87 46.85
C ILE A 36 -25.45 77.00 46.76
N LEU A 37 -24.64 77.04 45.70
CA LEU A 37 -23.63 78.10 45.51
C LEU A 37 -24.24 79.50 45.29
N ALA A 38 -25.38 79.57 44.60
CA ALA A 38 -26.08 80.84 44.36
C ALA A 38 -26.63 81.48 45.66
N VAL A 39 -27.11 80.67 46.61
CA VAL A 39 -27.66 81.15 47.88
C VAL A 39 -26.56 81.68 48.82
N VAL A 40 -25.39 81.03 48.85
CA VAL A 40 -24.26 81.43 49.70
C VAL A 40 -23.66 82.77 49.22
N PHE A 41 -23.57 83.00 47.91
CA PHE A 41 -23.01 84.24 47.35
C PHE A 41 -23.92 85.47 47.58
N PHE A 42 -25.24 85.30 47.49
CA PHE A 42 -26.20 86.40 47.67
C PHE A 42 -26.16 86.99 49.10
N LEU A 43 -25.88 86.17 50.11
CA LEU A 43 -25.93 86.56 51.52
C LEU A 43 -24.64 87.24 52.03
N PHE A 44 -23.49 86.95 51.42
CA PHE A 44 -22.21 87.55 51.86
C PHE A 44 -22.06 89.04 51.47
N SER A 45 -22.83 89.53 50.49
CA SER A 45 -22.70 90.91 49.97
C SER A 45 -23.29 92.03 50.85
N ARG A 46 -23.83 91.73 52.04
CA ARG A 46 -24.71 92.67 52.80
C ARG A 46 -24.28 93.04 54.23
N ILE A 47 -22.98 92.96 54.56
CA ILE A 47 -22.48 93.19 55.93
C ILE A 47 -21.73 94.53 56.01
N ASP A 48 -22.28 95.54 56.71
CA ASP A 48 -21.60 96.81 57.04
C ASP A 48 -21.59 97.10 58.56
N GLY A 49 -20.47 97.68 59.03
CA GLY A 49 -19.95 97.57 60.40
C GLY A 49 -20.40 98.60 61.46
N PHE A 50 -20.51 98.11 62.70
CA PHE A 50 -20.79 98.88 63.92
C PHE A 50 -19.66 98.80 64.97
N ALA A 51 -18.52 98.18 64.66
CA ALA A 51 -17.45 97.94 65.64
C ALA A 51 -16.81 99.23 66.18
N ASN A 52 -16.70 100.30 65.38
CA ASN A 52 -16.03 101.54 65.78
C ASN A 52 -16.86 102.44 66.73
N ALA A 53 -18.20 102.32 66.73
CA ALA A 53 -19.06 103.13 67.61
C ALA A 53 -18.91 102.77 69.10
N ILE A 54 -18.51 101.53 69.39
CA ILE A 54 -18.33 100.99 70.74
C ILE A 54 -17.03 101.52 71.38
N ASP A 55 -15.95 101.63 70.61
CA ASP A 55 -14.63 102.09 71.09
C ASP A 55 -14.61 103.61 71.38
N VAL A 56 -15.38 104.37 70.59
CA VAL A 56 -15.46 105.84 70.69
C VAL A 56 -16.13 106.33 71.97
N SER A 57 -17.19 105.68 72.44
CA SER A 57 -17.90 106.07 73.67
C SER A 57 -17.06 105.82 74.94
N GLY A 58 -16.14 104.85 74.91
CA GLY A 58 -15.15 104.66 75.98
C GLY A 58 -14.22 105.87 76.14
N SER A 59 -13.81 106.48 75.03
CA SER A 59 -12.94 107.68 75.03
C SER A 59 -13.62 108.91 75.68
N GLN A 60 -14.94 109.06 75.53
CA GLN A 60 -15.69 110.21 76.07
C GLN A 60 -15.85 110.16 77.59
N ARG A 61 -15.98 108.95 78.17
CA ARG A 61 -15.93 108.78 79.63
C ARG A 61 -14.60 109.24 80.22
N MET A 62 -13.49 108.89 79.55
CA MET A 62 -12.15 109.28 80.00
C MET A 62 -11.93 110.80 79.90
N ARG A 63 -12.41 111.44 78.83
CA ARG A 63 -12.36 112.91 78.67
C ARG A 63 -13.14 113.66 79.73
N THR A 64 -14.30 113.14 80.14
CA THR A 64 -15.12 113.73 81.23
C THR A 64 -14.32 113.81 82.54
N ILE A 65 -13.55 112.76 82.86
CA ILE A 65 -12.71 112.70 84.06
C ILE A 65 -11.50 113.65 83.94
N LEU A 66 -10.83 113.66 82.79
CA LEU A 66 -9.70 114.55 82.52
C LEU A 66 -10.06 116.03 82.64
N LEU A 67 -11.25 116.43 82.18
CA LEU A 67 -11.75 117.80 82.33
C LEU A 67 -11.95 118.21 83.79
N GLY A 68 -12.49 117.31 84.61
CA GLY A 68 -12.58 117.53 86.06
C GLY A 68 -11.21 117.72 86.71
N TYR A 69 -10.25 116.84 86.37
CA TYR A 69 -8.87 116.92 86.86
C TYR A 69 -8.16 118.22 86.43
N TYR A 70 -8.32 118.66 85.19
CA TYR A 70 -7.74 119.91 84.72
C TYR A 70 -8.36 121.12 85.41
N CYS A 71 -9.67 121.10 85.67
CA CYS A 71 -10.31 122.15 86.46
C CYS A 71 -9.77 122.20 87.89
N ALA A 72 -9.57 121.05 88.54
CA ALA A 72 -9.02 120.99 89.89
C ALA A 72 -7.58 121.52 89.95
N SER A 73 -6.77 121.09 88.97
CA SER A 73 -5.39 121.54 88.81
C SER A 73 -5.33 123.05 88.52
N TYR A 74 -6.28 123.58 87.74
CA TYR A 74 -6.40 125.01 87.45
C TYR A 74 -6.71 125.81 88.72
N VAL A 75 -7.67 125.36 89.52
CA VAL A 75 -8.03 126.01 90.79
C VAL A 75 -6.87 125.98 91.79
N ASN A 76 -6.13 124.88 91.87
CA ASN A 76 -4.93 124.79 92.71
C ASN A 76 -3.81 125.73 92.23
N ALA A 77 -3.56 125.83 90.92
CA ALA A 77 -2.56 126.76 90.38
C ALA A 77 -2.90 128.23 90.71
N ILE A 78 -4.18 128.61 90.64
CA ILE A 78 -4.65 129.94 91.07
C ILE A 78 -4.44 130.14 92.59
N GLN A 79 -4.64 129.10 93.40
CA GLN A 79 -4.44 129.16 94.86
C GLN A 79 -2.96 129.32 95.26
N GLU A 80 -2.05 128.66 94.55
CA GLU A 80 -0.60 128.74 94.77
C GLU A 80 0.03 130.03 94.22
N GLY A 81 -0.75 130.84 93.49
CA GLY A 81 -0.31 132.11 92.89
C GLY A 81 0.45 131.95 91.58
N ASP A 82 0.58 130.73 91.05
CA ASP A 82 1.26 130.42 89.80
C ASP A 82 0.36 130.70 88.58
N ARG A 83 0.37 131.96 88.15
CA ARG A 83 -0.44 132.44 87.01
C ARG A 83 -0.05 131.82 85.67
N GLY A 84 1.19 131.36 85.50
CA GLY A 84 1.65 130.76 84.24
C GLY A 84 1.01 129.39 84.02
N LYS A 85 1.00 128.57 85.07
CA LYS A 85 0.42 127.22 85.03
C LYS A 85 -1.11 127.23 84.93
N ALA A 86 -1.76 128.23 85.54
CA ALA A 86 -3.20 128.42 85.41
C ALA A 86 -3.62 128.67 83.95
N GLU A 87 -2.93 129.55 83.22
CA GLU A 87 -3.37 129.88 81.86
C GLU A 87 -3.10 128.77 80.83
N GLU A 88 -2.05 127.95 81.04
CA GLU A 88 -1.85 126.72 80.28
C GLU A 88 -3.00 125.71 80.50
N LEU A 89 -3.38 125.50 81.77
CA LEU A 89 -4.45 124.56 82.11
C LEU A 89 -5.81 124.99 81.57
N LYS A 90 -6.10 126.29 81.57
CA LYS A 90 -7.31 126.85 80.95
C LYS A 90 -7.38 126.58 79.45
N GLY A 91 -6.26 126.75 78.73
CA GLY A 91 -6.17 126.42 77.31
C GLY A 91 -6.42 124.93 77.02
N ARG A 92 -5.90 124.03 77.88
CA ARG A 92 -6.17 122.58 77.76
C ARG A 92 -7.63 122.23 78.02
N ILE A 93 -8.26 122.85 79.02
CA ILE A 93 -9.69 122.66 79.33
C ILE A 93 -10.57 123.02 78.13
N GLN A 94 -10.30 124.16 77.49
CA GLN A 94 -11.09 124.60 76.32
C GLN A 94 -10.95 123.64 75.12
N LYS A 95 -9.74 123.16 74.81
CA LYS A 95 -9.51 122.22 73.71
C LYS A 95 -10.18 120.85 73.91
N GLU A 96 -10.20 120.37 75.15
CA GLU A 96 -10.87 119.11 75.48
C GLU A 96 -12.40 119.23 75.37
N ILE A 97 -12.97 120.39 75.74
CA ILE A 97 -14.41 120.66 75.55
C ILE A 97 -14.79 120.63 74.06
N GLU A 98 -14.01 121.27 73.17
CA GLU A 98 -14.28 121.26 71.72
C GLU A 98 -14.22 119.83 71.14
N THR A 99 -13.23 119.06 71.56
CA THR A 99 -13.06 117.68 71.08
C THR A 99 -14.21 116.77 71.54
N TYR A 100 -14.70 116.97 72.76
CA TYR A 100 -15.86 116.25 73.30
C TYR A 100 -17.12 116.46 72.45
N GLU A 101 -17.40 117.71 72.07
CA GLU A 101 -18.60 118.07 71.30
C GLU A 101 -18.56 117.51 69.87
N ARG A 102 -17.39 117.48 69.21
CA ARG A 102 -17.26 116.89 67.86
C ARG A 102 -17.66 115.42 67.83
N PHE A 103 -17.23 114.64 68.83
CA PHE A 103 -17.49 113.20 68.89
C PHE A 103 -18.95 112.86 69.13
N LYS A 104 -19.58 113.52 70.09
CA LYS A 104 -20.99 113.30 70.42
C LYS A 104 -21.89 113.61 69.21
N ASN A 105 -21.64 114.71 68.50
CA ASN A 105 -22.36 115.05 67.27
C ASN A 105 -22.13 114.05 66.13
N GLY A 106 -20.93 113.44 66.06
CA GLY A 106 -20.58 112.38 65.11
C GLY A 106 -21.39 111.09 65.29
N LEU A 107 -21.85 110.77 66.51
CA LEU A 107 -22.71 109.60 66.77
C LEU A 107 -24.14 109.78 66.23
N ILE A 108 -24.63 111.02 66.13
CA ILE A 108 -25.99 111.33 65.61
C ILE A 108 -25.97 111.42 64.09
N ASN A 109 -25.00 112.14 63.53
CA ASN A 109 -25.00 112.50 62.11
C ASN A 109 -24.09 111.62 61.24
N GLY A 110 -23.22 110.82 61.88
CA GLY A 110 -22.14 110.08 61.23
C GLY A 110 -20.92 110.99 60.97
N ASP A 111 -19.73 110.49 61.31
CA ASP A 111 -18.45 111.15 61.01
C ASP A 111 -17.52 110.11 60.36
N LYS A 112 -17.23 110.30 59.06
CA LYS A 112 -16.44 109.36 58.26
C LYS A 112 -14.97 109.29 58.68
N GLU A 113 -14.39 110.38 59.19
CA GLU A 113 -12.98 110.38 59.64
C GLU A 113 -12.82 109.60 60.95
N LEU A 114 -13.81 109.68 61.83
CA LEU A 114 -13.86 108.93 63.09
C LEU A 114 -14.41 107.50 62.93
N GLY A 115 -14.78 107.10 61.70
CA GLY A 115 -15.34 105.78 61.40
C GLY A 115 -16.72 105.52 62.04
N LEU A 116 -17.47 106.59 62.33
CA LEU A 116 -18.77 106.53 62.99
C LEU A 116 -19.91 106.53 61.97
N GLY A 117 -20.70 105.46 61.93
CA GLY A 117 -21.89 105.33 61.09
C GLY A 117 -23.12 106.01 61.71
N LYS A 118 -23.97 106.63 60.87
CA LYS A 118 -25.22 107.25 61.31
C LYS A 118 -26.17 106.19 61.88
N THR A 119 -26.54 106.31 63.15
CA THR A 119 -27.53 105.42 63.76
C THR A 119 -28.95 105.78 63.39
N LYS A 120 -29.80 104.76 63.27
CA LYS A 120 -31.24 104.87 63.00
C LYS A 120 -32.10 104.23 64.10
N SER A 121 -31.47 103.83 65.21
CA SER A 121 -32.20 103.27 66.35
C SER A 121 -32.74 104.43 67.18
N ASP A 122 -34.07 104.54 67.25
CA ASP A 122 -34.77 105.57 68.02
C ASP A 122 -34.35 105.54 69.50
N GLU A 123 -34.17 104.34 70.05
CA GLU A 123 -33.73 104.10 71.43
C GLU A 123 -32.30 104.62 71.72
N ILE A 124 -31.39 104.51 70.76
CA ILE A 124 -30.02 105.04 70.88
C ILE A 124 -30.00 106.56 70.71
N LEU A 125 -30.85 107.11 69.84
CA LEU A 125 -30.95 108.55 69.61
C LEU A 125 -31.50 109.28 70.86
N ASP A 126 -32.49 108.70 71.54
CA ASP A 126 -33.03 109.25 72.79
C ASP A 126 -32.00 109.30 73.92
N LEU A 127 -31.17 108.25 74.05
CA LEU A 127 -30.10 108.22 75.05
C LEU A 127 -29.00 109.26 74.77
N ILE A 128 -28.69 109.55 73.50
CA ILE A 128 -27.73 110.61 73.14
C ILE A 128 -28.32 112.00 73.42
N ALA A 129 -29.63 112.20 73.24
CA ALA A 129 -30.29 113.47 73.58
C ALA A 129 -30.24 113.76 75.10
N SER A 130 -30.45 112.75 75.94
CA SER A 130 -30.27 112.87 77.40
C SER A 130 -28.82 113.20 77.78
N TRP A 131 -27.84 112.62 77.06
CA TRP A 131 -26.42 112.94 77.25
C TRP A 131 -26.09 114.40 76.87
N GLU A 132 -26.73 114.98 75.86
CA GLU A 132 -26.54 116.39 75.46
C GLU A 132 -26.89 117.37 76.59
N GLU A 133 -28.02 117.14 77.25
CA GLU A 133 -28.56 118.02 78.27
C GLU A 133 -27.65 118.04 79.51
N GLU A 134 -27.22 116.86 79.95
CA GLU A 134 -26.27 116.70 81.05
C GLU A 134 -24.90 117.34 80.74
N TRP A 135 -24.40 117.18 79.50
CA TRP A 135 -23.13 117.78 79.07
C TRP A 135 -23.18 119.30 79.11
N ARG A 136 -24.29 119.91 78.65
CA ARG A 136 -24.45 121.37 78.62
C ARG A 136 -24.35 121.98 80.03
N SER A 137 -24.96 121.30 81.01
CA SER A 137 -24.85 121.67 82.43
C SER A 137 -23.43 121.49 82.99
N PHE A 138 -22.74 120.42 82.60
CA PHE A 138 -21.36 120.13 83.00
C PHE A 138 -20.37 121.18 82.45
N LYS A 139 -20.46 121.51 81.16
CA LYS A 139 -19.64 122.51 80.48
C LYS A 139 -19.82 123.91 81.06
N ALA A 140 -21.04 124.28 81.45
CA ALA A 140 -21.33 125.59 82.06
C ALA A 140 -20.61 125.77 83.42
N ALA A 141 -20.56 124.71 84.24
CA ALA A 141 -19.84 124.72 85.50
C ALA A 141 -18.32 124.87 85.28
N ILE A 142 -17.76 124.09 84.35
CA ILE A 142 -16.33 124.20 83.98
C ILE A 142 -15.99 125.61 83.47
N SER A 143 -16.83 126.18 82.60
CA SER A 143 -16.59 127.51 82.02
C SER A 143 -16.61 128.63 83.09
N SER A 144 -17.41 128.43 84.15
CA SER A 144 -17.49 129.37 85.28
C SER A 144 -16.24 129.33 86.17
N ILE A 145 -15.57 128.17 86.25
CA ILE A 145 -14.30 128.00 87.00
C ILE A 145 -13.17 128.79 86.33
N ILE A 146 -13.11 128.80 85.00
CA ILE A 146 -12.01 129.41 84.25
C ILE A 146 -12.25 130.88 83.84
N SER A 147 -13.34 131.49 84.31
CA SER A 147 -13.74 132.86 83.95
C SER A 147 -12.91 133.92 84.70
N PRO A 148 -12.43 135.01 84.05
CA PRO A 148 -11.66 136.05 84.72
C PRO A 148 -12.52 136.79 85.75
N GLY A 149 -12.09 136.76 87.02
CA GLY A 149 -12.76 137.47 88.13
C GLY A 149 -13.52 136.57 89.11
N THR A 150 -13.62 135.26 88.85
CA THR A 150 -14.22 134.32 89.81
C THR A 150 -13.35 134.20 91.06
N SER A 151 -13.96 134.34 92.25
CA SER A 151 -13.23 134.21 93.51
C SER A 151 -12.85 132.75 93.80
N LEU A 152 -11.78 132.51 94.56
CA LEU A 152 -11.30 131.15 94.86
C LEU A 152 -12.37 130.28 95.56
N ASN A 153 -13.20 130.88 96.42
CA ASN A 153 -14.30 130.16 97.08
C ASN A 153 -15.42 129.77 96.11
N GLN A 154 -15.73 130.62 95.11
CA GLN A 154 -16.68 130.28 94.06
C GLN A 154 -16.12 129.20 93.14
N MET A 155 -14.84 129.27 92.77
CA MET A 155 -14.17 128.24 91.98
C MET A 155 -14.21 126.87 92.67
N LYS A 156 -13.91 126.80 93.98
CA LYS A 156 -13.99 125.54 94.74
C LYS A 156 -15.39 124.95 94.82
N ARG A 157 -16.43 125.80 94.92
CA ARG A 157 -17.83 125.34 94.89
C ARG A 157 -18.20 124.74 93.54
N TYR A 158 -17.89 125.43 92.45
CA TYR A 158 -18.14 124.91 91.10
C TYR A 158 -17.29 123.66 90.80
N LEU A 159 -16.08 123.57 91.34
CA LEU A 159 -15.25 122.38 91.23
C LEU A 159 -15.90 121.17 91.91
N GLY A 160 -16.51 121.34 93.09
CA GLY A 160 -17.28 120.27 93.76
C GLY A 160 -18.48 119.77 92.93
N GLU A 161 -19.15 120.66 92.20
CA GLU A 161 -20.23 120.27 91.27
C GLU A 161 -19.72 119.49 90.05
N VAL A 162 -18.50 119.81 89.57
CA VAL A 162 -17.84 119.14 88.43
C VAL A 162 -17.26 117.78 88.84
N GLU A 163 -16.59 117.67 89.99
CA GLU A 163 -15.86 116.44 90.35
C GLU A 163 -16.75 115.31 90.85
N VAL A 164 -17.75 115.59 91.70
CA VAL A 164 -18.48 114.53 92.42
C VAL A 164 -19.95 114.42 91.99
N GLY A 165 -20.57 115.51 91.54
CA GLY A 165 -21.97 115.52 91.12
C GLY A 165 -22.17 115.19 89.63
N ARG A 166 -21.87 116.17 88.76
CA ARG A 166 -22.30 116.16 87.36
C ARG A 166 -21.47 115.22 86.46
N ALA A 167 -20.19 114.96 86.79
CA ALA A 167 -19.36 114.02 86.02
C ALA A 167 -19.84 112.56 86.14
N VAL A 168 -20.39 112.17 87.30
CA VAL A 168 -20.85 110.80 87.55
C VAL A 168 -22.13 110.50 86.76
N GLN A 169 -23.09 111.44 86.74
CA GLN A 169 -24.31 111.33 85.93
C GLN A 169 -23.96 111.18 84.44
N LEU A 170 -23.11 112.07 83.92
CA LEU A 170 -22.69 112.03 82.52
C LEU A 170 -22.02 110.71 82.14
N LYS A 171 -21.19 110.15 83.03
CA LYS A 171 -20.53 108.86 82.82
C LYS A 171 -21.54 107.71 82.72
N ASP A 172 -22.63 107.73 83.48
CA ASP A 172 -23.61 106.64 83.50
C ASP A 172 -24.48 106.64 82.24
N THR A 173 -24.92 107.83 81.80
CA THR A 173 -25.66 108.01 80.55
C THR A 173 -24.86 107.54 79.33
N ILE A 174 -23.56 107.84 79.26
CA ILE A 174 -22.67 107.33 78.20
C ILE A 174 -22.57 105.79 78.23
N HIS A 175 -22.65 105.15 79.41
CA HIS A 175 -22.59 103.69 79.48
C HIS A 175 -23.75 103.04 78.75
N ARG A 176 -24.96 103.59 78.98
CA ARG A 176 -26.20 103.00 78.49
C ARG A 176 -26.25 103.03 76.97
N VAL A 177 -25.71 104.09 76.36
CA VAL A 177 -25.52 104.19 74.90
C VAL A 177 -24.62 103.06 74.37
N VAL A 178 -23.54 102.69 75.07
CA VAL A 178 -22.61 101.61 74.65
C VAL A 178 -23.25 100.23 74.70
N VAL A 179 -24.00 99.93 75.76
CA VAL A 179 -24.66 98.64 75.93
C VAL A 179 -25.69 98.40 74.81
N ALA A 180 -26.49 99.43 74.48
CA ALA A 180 -27.49 99.36 73.41
C ALA A 180 -26.89 99.04 72.02
N TYR A 181 -25.71 99.59 71.69
CA TYR A 181 -25.01 99.24 70.44
C TYR A 181 -24.51 97.77 70.41
N THR A 182 -24.20 97.20 71.57
CA THR A 182 -23.59 95.86 71.66
C THR A 182 -24.62 94.75 71.42
N GLU A 183 -25.84 94.88 71.95
CA GLU A 183 -26.93 93.91 71.78
C GLU A 183 -27.40 93.77 70.32
N LEU A 184 -27.46 94.88 69.57
CA LEU A 184 -27.90 94.88 68.17
C LEU A 184 -26.97 94.06 67.24
N SER A 185 -25.69 93.97 67.57
CA SER A 185 -24.70 93.22 66.77
C SER A 185 -24.81 91.69 66.95
N ASN A 186 -25.13 91.22 68.16
CA ASN A 186 -25.14 89.80 68.50
C ASN A 186 -26.32 89.03 67.90
N LEU A 187 -27.48 89.67 67.73
CA LEU A 187 -28.66 89.07 67.10
C LEU A 187 -28.43 88.72 65.61
N ARG A 188 -27.60 89.49 64.89
CA ARG A 188 -27.31 89.24 63.47
C ARG A 188 -26.31 88.10 63.25
N ALA A 189 -25.39 87.86 64.19
CA ALA A 189 -24.39 86.81 64.10
C ALA A 189 -24.97 85.39 64.29
N ASN A 190 -26.00 85.23 65.14
CA ASN A 190 -26.60 83.92 65.41
C ASN A 190 -27.48 83.38 64.26
N ASN A 191 -28.15 84.25 63.50
CA ASN A 191 -28.95 83.82 62.34
C ASN A 191 -28.10 83.24 61.20
N ILE A 192 -26.83 83.63 61.09
CA ILE A 192 -25.91 83.13 60.06
C ILE A 192 -25.34 81.75 60.43
N LYS A 193 -25.11 81.48 61.73
CA LYS A 193 -24.57 80.19 62.19
C LYS A 193 -25.59 79.04 62.06
N MET A 194 -26.88 79.29 62.31
CA MET A 194 -27.94 78.29 62.17
C MET A 194 -28.17 77.84 60.71
N LEU A 195 -27.98 78.73 59.73
CA LEU A 195 -28.22 78.41 58.32
C LEU A 195 -27.09 77.56 57.70
N LEU A 196 -25.84 77.78 58.10
CA LEU A 196 -24.68 76.99 57.65
C LEU A 196 -24.75 75.52 58.08
N PHE A 197 -25.36 75.22 59.22
CA PHE A 197 -25.53 73.86 59.72
C PHE A 197 -26.50 73.02 58.86
N VAL A 198 -27.57 73.64 58.33
CA VAL A 198 -28.57 72.96 57.49
C VAL A 198 -27.99 72.53 56.14
N ILE A 199 -27.10 73.34 55.55
CA ILE A 199 -26.48 73.04 54.25
C ILE A 199 -25.52 71.83 54.34
N ILE A 200 -24.79 71.68 55.45
CA ILE A 200 -23.85 70.56 55.65
C ILE A 200 -24.59 69.22 55.76
N CYS A 201 -25.74 69.18 56.43
CA CYS A 201 -26.54 67.95 56.58
C CYS A 201 -27.10 67.43 55.25
N ILE A 202 -27.45 68.32 54.32
CA ILE A 202 -28.00 67.96 53.00
C ILE A 202 -26.92 67.31 52.10
N VAL A 203 -25.67 67.77 52.20
CA VAL A 203 -24.55 67.23 51.41
C VAL A 203 -24.20 65.80 51.84
N ILE A 204 -24.20 65.51 53.15
CA ILE A 204 -23.87 64.18 53.70
C ILE A 204 -24.89 63.12 53.26
N LEU A 205 -26.18 63.47 53.27
CA LEU A 205 -27.26 62.57 52.87
C LEU A 205 -27.17 62.18 51.38
N ALA A 206 -26.78 63.12 50.51
CA ALA A 206 -26.60 62.87 49.08
C ALA A 206 -25.45 61.90 48.78
N THR A 207 -24.32 62.00 49.49
CA THR A 207 -23.16 61.09 49.33
C THR A 207 -23.46 59.65 49.74
N LEU A 208 -24.30 59.42 50.76
CA LEU A 208 -24.65 58.09 51.23
C LEU A 208 -25.49 57.31 50.19
N ILE A 209 -26.42 57.98 49.52
CA ILE A 209 -27.32 57.39 48.52
C ILE A 209 -26.53 56.98 47.26
N ILE A 210 -25.54 57.77 46.85
CA ILE A 210 -24.68 57.47 45.68
C ILE A 210 -23.81 56.23 45.94
N SER A 211 -23.29 56.08 47.15
CA SER A 211 -22.43 54.94 47.54
C SER A 211 -23.13 53.57 47.43
N VAL A 212 -24.38 53.47 47.89
CA VAL A 212 -25.15 52.21 47.84
C VAL A 212 -25.51 51.80 46.41
N SER A 213 -25.83 52.77 45.55
CA SER A 213 -26.23 52.52 44.16
C SER A 213 -25.07 52.00 43.29
N ILE A 214 -23.84 52.47 43.54
CA ILE A 214 -22.64 52.01 42.81
C ILE A 214 -22.29 50.54 43.14
N ARG A 215 -22.37 50.15 44.42
CA ARG A 215 -22.03 48.77 44.85
C ARG A 215 -22.98 47.70 44.29
N ALA A 216 -24.28 47.99 44.15
CA ALA A 216 -25.25 47.04 43.63
C ALA A 216 -25.04 46.71 42.14
N ASN A 217 -24.47 47.64 41.36
CA ASN A 217 -24.29 47.48 39.91
C ASN A 217 -22.89 46.91 39.51
N LEU A 218 -21.88 46.95 40.39
CA LEU A 218 -20.52 46.47 40.09
C LEU A 218 -20.28 44.98 40.41
N LYS A 219 -21.10 44.36 41.27
CA LYS A 219 -20.95 42.95 41.67
C LYS A 219 -21.10 41.96 40.49
N PRO A 220 -22.08 42.10 39.59
CA PRO A 220 -22.23 41.21 38.43
C PRO A 220 -21.09 41.32 37.40
N VAL A 221 -20.46 42.50 37.28
CA VAL A 221 -19.32 42.72 36.38
C VAL A 221 -18.08 41.95 36.85
N ARG A 222 -17.86 41.87 38.17
CA ARG A 222 -16.73 41.12 38.73
C ARG A 222 -16.78 39.63 38.40
N ASN A 223 -17.97 39.03 38.45
CA ASN A 223 -18.16 37.61 38.11
C ASN A 223 -17.90 37.33 36.62
N LEU A 224 -18.19 38.28 35.73
CA LEU A 224 -17.85 38.15 34.31
C LEU A 224 -16.33 38.19 34.08
N VAL A 225 -15.63 39.06 34.79
CA VAL A 225 -14.15 39.13 34.72
C VAL A 225 -13.53 37.83 35.21
N GLU A 226 -14.07 37.22 36.26
CA GLU A 226 -13.60 35.94 36.81
C GLU A 226 -13.74 34.78 35.80
N VAL A 227 -14.84 34.75 35.04
CA VAL A 227 -15.04 33.76 33.96
C VAL A 227 -14.20 34.06 32.72
N VAL A 228 -13.91 35.33 32.43
CA VAL A 228 -12.94 35.67 31.36
C VAL A 228 -11.52 35.25 31.75
N HIS A 229 -11.14 35.38 33.03
CA HIS A 229 -9.84 34.93 33.51
C HIS A 229 -9.72 33.40 33.51
N SER A 230 -10.81 32.66 33.73
CA SER A 230 -10.78 31.20 33.59
C SER A 230 -10.51 30.74 32.15
N ILE A 231 -10.90 31.52 31.14
CA ILE A 231 -10.53 31.25 29.72
C ILE A 231 -9.01 31.37 29.51
N GLU A 232 -8.35 32.31 30.19
CA GLU A 232 -6.89 32.47 30.17
C GLU A 232 -6.19 31.26 30.79
N GLU A 233 -6.77 30.70 31.86
CA GLU A 233 -6.34 29.44 32.48
C GLU A 233 -6.79 28.18 31.70
N LYS A 234 -7.43 28.35 30.53
CA LYS A 234 -7.95 27.29 29.65
C LYS A 234 -9.03 26.43 30.32
N ASP A 235 -9.72 26.98 31.31
CA ASP A 235 -10.85 26.36 31.97
C ASP A 235 -12.16 26.86 31.35
N LEU A 236 -12.69 26.03 30.45
CA LEU A 236 -13.93 26.29 29.72
C LEU A 236 -15.15 25.73 30.45
N THR A 237 -15.01 25.18 31.67
CA THR A 237 -16.13 24.61 32.44
C THR A 237 -16.86 25.66 33.30
N MET A 238 -16.22 26.80 33.51
CA MET A 238 -16.77 27.91 34.29
C MET A 238 -17.88 28.63 33.53
N ARG A 239 -18.90 29.11 34.25
CA ARG A 239 -20.03 29.88 33.67
C ARG A 239 -20.32 31.10 34.52
N SER A 240 -20.73 32.20 33.89
CA SER A 240 -20.89 33.52 34.49
C SER A 240 -21.90 33.56 35.63
N LYS A 241 -22.95 32.73 35.55
CA LYS A 241 -24.07 32.64 36.52
C LYS A 241 -24.63 34.02 36.89
N VAL A 242 -24.67 34.96 35.94
CA VAL A 242 -25.15 36.33 36.18
C VAL A 242 -26.67 36.42 36.04
N ALA A 243 -27.39 36.55 37.16
CA ALA A 243 -28.84 36.77 37.19
C ALA A 243 -29.19 38.27 37.08
N SER A 244 -28.86 38.90 35.94
CA SER A 244 -29.25 40.29 35.64
C SER A 244 -30.07 40.37 34.36
N ARG A 245 -31.03 41.30 34.28
CA ARG A 245 -31.88 41.53 33.09
C ARG A 245 -31.42 42.71 32.23
N ASP A 246 -30.32 43.34 32.60
CA ASP A 246 -29.73 44.49 31.91
C ASP A 246 -28.59 44.08 30.96
N GLU A 247 -27.80 45.06 30.51
CA GLU A 247 -26.71 44.84 29.56
C GLU A 247 -25.62 43.92 30.12
N ILE A 248 -25.45 43.82 31.45
CA ILE A 248 -24.46 42.93 32.07
C ILE A 248 -24.93 41.46 32.02
N GLY A 249 -26.25 41.24 32.14
CA GLY A 249 -26.83 39.91 31.92
C GLY A 249 -26.68 39.42 30.48
N GLN A 250 -26.86 40.31 29.50
CA GLN A 250 -26.65 39.98 28.08
C GLN A 250 -25.19 39.64 27.77
N ILE A 251 -24.23 40.31 28.41
CA ILE A 251 -22.81 39.98 28.29
C ILE A 251 -22.51 38.61 28.91
N GLY A 252 -23.09 38.28 30.07
CA GLY A 252 -22.95 36.96 30.70
C GLY A 252 -23.52 35.83 29.86
N GLU A 253 -24.72 36.02 29.32
CA GLU A 253 -25.36 35.03 28.44
C GLU A 253 -24.58 34.85 27.12
N ALA A 254 -24.07 35.93 26.52
CA ALA A 254 -23.23 35.85 25.34
C ALA A 254 -21.87 35.18 25.62
N LEU A 255 -21.28 35.44 26.78
CA LEU A 255 -20.02 34.84 27.23
C LEU A 255 -20.20 33.34 27.50
N ASP A 256 -21.28 32.95 28.18
CA ASP A 256 -21.61 31.54 28.45
C ASP A 256 -21.87 30.78 27.15
N LYS A 257 -22.59 31.38 26.19
CA LYS A 257 -22.82 30.79 24.86
C LYS A 257 -21.52 30.64 24.04
N MET A 258 -20.59 31.60 24.17
CA MET A 258 -19.27 31.50 23.55
C MET A 258 -18.46 30.36 24.18
N LEU A 259 -18.50 30.22 25.50
CA LEU A 259 -17.87 29.13 26.24
C LEU A 259 -18.45 27.76 25.87
N ASP A 260 -19.77 27.65 25.74
CA ASP A 260 -20.43 26.43 25.26
C ASP A 260 -19.96 26.06 23.85
N THR A 261 -19.89 27.04 22.94
CA THR A 261 -19.42 26.83 21.57
C THR A 261 -17.94 26.43 21.53
N LEU A 262 -17.10 27.01 22.39
CA LEU A 262 -15.68 26.67 22.51
C LEU A 262 -15.47 25.29 23.16
N ASP A 263 -16.27 24.93 24.18
CA ASP A 263 -16.25 23.61 24.82
C ASP A 263 -16.62 22.53 23.79
N GLU A 264 -17.71 22.73 23.04
CA GLU A 264 -18.16 21.83 21.98
C GLU A 264 -17.11 21.72 20.85
N PHE A 265 -16.51 22.83 20.43
CA PHE A 265 -15.45 22.84 19.41
C PHE A 265 -14.19 22.08 19.86
N ILE A 266 -13.74 22.30 21.10
CA ILE A 266 -12.58 21.61 21.67
C ILE A 266 -12.87 20.11 21.85
N ARG A 267 -14.07 19.73 22.31
CA ARG A 267 -14.51 18.33 22.39
C ARG A 267 -14.54 17.67 21.01
N SER A 268 -15.14 18.33 20.02
CA SER A 268 -15.18 17.85 18.64
C SER A 268 -13.78 17.70 18.05
N MET A 269 -12.85 18.61 18.36
CA MET A 269 -11.45 18.44 17.97
C MET A 269 -10.74 17.30 18.72
N LYS A 270 -11.02 17.06 20.01
CA LYS A 270 -10.49 15.88 20.74
C LYS A 270 -10.98 14.57 20.11
N GLU A 271 -12.26 14.52 19.73
CA GLU A 271 -12.86 13.36 19.07
C GLU A 271 -12.30 13.15 17.65
N ALA A 272 -12.21 14.22 16.86
CA ALA A 272 -11.59 14.18 15.53
C ALA A 272 -10.13 13.74 15.60
N SER A 273 -9.36 14.25 16.56
CA SER A 273 -7.95 13.88 16.79
C SER A 273 -7.79 12.39 17.11
N ARG A 274 -8.64 11.83 18.00
CA ARG A 274 -8.66 10.38 18.28
C ARG A 274 -9.04 9.54 17.07
N ASN A 275 -9.99 10.00 16.26
CA ASN A 275 -10.36 9.29 15.03
C ASN A 275 -9.20 9.27 14.02
N VAL A 276 -8.43 10.36 13.92
CA VAL A 276 -7.22 10.40 13.08
C VAL A 276 -6.14 9.48 13.66
N GLU A 277 -5.96 9.44 14.98
CA GLU A 277 -5.01 8.54 15.67
C GLU A 277 -5.30 7.07 15.33
N HIS A 278 -6.55 6.61 15.53
CA HIS A 278 -6.96 5.25 15.17
C HIS A 278 -6.84 4.96 13.68
N ALA A 279 -7.30 5.87 12.81
CA ALA A 279 -7.17 5.70 11.37
C ALA A 279 -5.71 5.59 10.92
N ASN A 280 -4.78 6.24 11.64
CA ASN A 280 -3.36 6.21 11.35
C ASN A 280 -2.68 4.93 11.87
N GLU A 281 -3.12 4.38 13.01
CA GLU A 281 -2.73 3.03 13.46
C GLU A 281 -3.17 1.96 12.45
N ASP A 282 -4.43 2.01 12.00
CA ASP A 282 -4.97 1.12 10.97
C ASP A 282 -4.20 1.24 9.65
N LEU A 283 -3.81 2.46 9.27
CA LEU A 283 -3.00 2.74 8.09
C LEU A 283 -1.61 2.11 8.20
N ILE A 284 -0.92 2.25 9.34
CA ILE A 284 0.41 1.64 9.54
C ILE A 284 0.32 0.12 9.42
N SER A 285 -0.66 -0.50 10.09
CA SER A 285 -0.90 -1.95 9.99
C SER A 285 -1.17 -2.37 8.53
N SER A 286 -2.04 -1.65 7.83
CA SER A 286 -2.37 -1.92 6.42
C SER A 286 -1.16 -1.76 5.49
N VAL A 287 -0.29 -0.78 5.76
CA VAL A 287 0.96 -0.55 5.00
C VAL A 287 1.96 -1.67 5.25
N GLU A 288 2.07 -2.18 6.48
CA GLU A 288 2.94 -3.32 6.79
C GLU A 288 2.45 -4.62 6.12
N GLU A 289 1.14 -4.90 6.18
CA GLU A 289 0.52 -6.05 5.51
C GLU A 289 0.65 -5.97 3.98
N SER A 290 0.38 -4.78 3.40
CA SER A 290 0.56 -4.53 1.97
C SER A 290 2.03 -4.69 1.57
N GLY A 291 2.96 -4.22 2.40
CA GLY A 291 4.40 -4.35 2.16
C GLY A 291 4.84 -5.81 2.11
N ALA A 292 4.37 -6.63 3.04
CA ALA A 292 4.63 -8.07 3.05
C ALA A 292 4.08 -8.75 1.78
N THR A 293 2.85 -8.41 1.38
CA THR A 293 2.22 -8.97 0.18
C THR A 293 2.97 -8.60 -1.10
N VAL A 294 3.38 -7.33 -1.25
CA VAL A 294 4.18 -6.89 -2.40
C VAL A 294 5.56 -7.58 -2.41
N GLN A 295 6.17 -7.78 -1.23
CA GLN A 295 7.44 -8.49 -1.12
C GLN A 295 7.33 -9.96 -1.55
N GLU A 296 6.25 -10.65 -1.15
CA GLU A 296 5.94 -12.01 -1.62
C GLU A 296 5.68 -12.06 -3.13
N MET A 297 5.00 -11.06 -3.67
CA MET A 297 4.79 -10.92 -5.12
C MET A 297 6.13 -10.80 -5.86
N VAL A 298 7.03 -9.90 -5.43
CA VAL A 298 8.37 -9.73 -6.02
C VAL A 298 9.18 -11.04 -5.93
N SER A 299 9.08 -11.76 -4.81
CA SER A 299 9.71 -13.08 -4.66
C SER A 299 9.15 -14.11 -5.64
N SER A 300 7.82 -14.15 -5.80
CA SER A 300 7.13 -15.04 -6.75
C SER A 300 7.52 -14.74 -8.19
N ILE A 301 7.65 -13.46 -8.55
CA ILE A 301 8.12 -13.02 -9.87
C ILE A 301 9.56 -13.50 -10.14
N ASN A 302 10.45 -13.44 -9.15
CA ASN A 302 11.80 -13.99 -9.30
C ASN A 302 11.78 -15.52 -9.52
N ASN A 303 10.83 -16.24 -8.91
CA ASN A 303 10.66 -17.67 -9.16
C ASN A 303 10.11 -17.96 -10.57
N VAL A 304 9.21 -17.13 -11.08
CA VAL A 304 8.76 -17.19 -12.48
C VAL A 304 9.95 -16.98 -13.43
N HIS A 305 10.80 -15.98 -13.15
CA HIS A 305 12.00 -15.70 -13.94
C HIS A 305 12.94 -16.92 -14.03
N LYS A 306 13.30 -17.51 -12.89
CA LYS A 306 14.12 -18.74 -12.85
C LYS A 306 13.45 -19.92 -13.58
N SER A 307 12.12 -20.01 -13.50
CA SER A 307 11.37 -21.06 -14.20
C SER A 307 11.42 -20.89 -15.71
N LEU A 308 11.39 -19.64 -16.21
CA LEU A 308 11.54 -19.32 -17.63
C LEU A 308 12.97 -19.59 -18.13
N GLU A 309 14.00 -19.29 -17.34
CA GLU A 309 15.38 -19.65 -17.67
C GLU A 309 15.52 -21.16 -17.86
N ARG A 310 15.01 -21.95 -16.91
CA ARG A 310 15.01 -23.42 -17.03
C ARG A 310 14.14 -23.91 -18.20
N GLN A 311 13.03 -23.26 -18.48
CA GLN A 311 12.18 -23.61 -19.62
C GLN A 311 12.90 -23.39 -20.96
N ASN A 312 13.69 -22.32 -21.08
CA ASN A 312 14.49 -22.06 -22.28
C ASN A 312 15.55 -23.16 -22.52
N GLU A 313 16.21 -23.63 -21.46
CA GLU A 313 17.15 -24.76 -21.54
C GLU A 313 16.45 -26.03 -22.07
N VAL A 314 15.30 -26.37 -21.48
CA VAL A 314 14.49 -27.53 -21.93
C VAL A 314 14.02 -27.36 -23.37
N ILE A 315 13.62 -26.15 -23.78
CA ILE A 315 13.25 -25.84 -25.16
C ILE A 315 14.42 -26.13 -26.11
N GLU A 316 15.64 -25.70 -25.77
CA GLU A 316 16.81 -25.93 -26.60
C GLU A 316 17.10 -27.43 -26.79
N ASP A 317 17.02 -28.20 -25.71
CA ASP A 317 17.20 -29.65 -25.78
C ASP A 317 16.09 -30.35 -26.56
N THR A 318 14.86 -29.86 -26.44
CA THR A 318 13.74 -30.35 -27.25
C THR A 318 13.99 -30.09 -28.74
N VAL A 319 14.51 -28.92 -29.12
CA VAL A 319 14.89 -28.63 -30.52
C VAL A 319 15.93 -29.63 -31.02
N LYS A 320 16.96 -29.94 -30.21
CA LYS A 320 17.99 -30.93 -30.59
C LYS A 320 17.37 -32.30 -30.83
N ALA A 321 16.48 -32.75 -29.92
CA ALA A 321 15.80 -34.04 -30.03
C ALA A 321 14.94 -34.13 -31.30
N VAL A 322 14.15 -33.10 -31.60
CA VAL A 322 13.28 -33.08 -32.80
C VAL A 322 14.10 -33.03 -34.09
N LYS A 323 15.21 -32.28 -34.11
CA LYS A 323 16.13 -32.30 -35.26
C LYS A 323 16.75 -33.68 -35.48
N HIS A 324 17.09 -34.37 -34.38
CA HIS A 324 17.59 -35.74 -34.45
C HIS A 324 16.51 -36.69 -35.01
N MET A 325 15.25 -36.56 -34.59
CA MET A 325 14.13 -37.32 -35.16
C MET A 325 13.98 -37.10 -36.66
N ALA A 326 13.97 -35.85 -37.12
CA ALA A 326 13.93 -35.54 -38.55
C ALA A 326 15.15 -36.11 -39.32
N GLY A 327 16.31 -36.18 -38.68
CA GLY A 327 17.50 -36.86 -39.22
C GLY A 327 17.30 -38.37 -39.36
N LEU A 328 16.80 -39.02 -38.30
CA LEU A 328 16.48 -40.45 -38.31
C LEU A 328 15.45 -40.79 -39.38
N ALA A 329 14.40 -39.99 -39.54
CA ALA A 329 13.40 -40.16 -40.58
C ALA A 329 14.04 -40.20 -41.98
N ARG A 330 14.99 -39.29 -42.27
CA ARG A 330 15.73 -39.32 -43.55
C ARG A 330 16.58 -40.57 -43.73
N ASN A 331 17.27 -41.03 -42.68
CA ASN A 331 18.06 -42.26 -42.75
C ASN A 331 17.18 -43.49 -42.99
N ILE A 332 16.01 -43.57 -42.33
CA ILE A 332 15.04 -44.64 -42.57
C ILE A 332 14.55 -44.59 -44.02
N LYS A 333 14.30 -43.40 -44.58
CA LYS A 333 13.93 -43.24 -45.99
C LYS A 333 14.95 -43.86 -46.94
N GLU A 334 16.25 -43.60 -46.70
CA GLU A 334 17.35 -44.17 -47.50
C GLU A 334 17.39 -45.70 -47.37
N HIS A 335 17.26 -46.23 -46.15
CA HIS A 335 17.20 -47.68 -45.95
C HIS A 335 15.99 -48.35 -46.60
N VAL A 336 14.84 -47.68 -46.69
CA VAL A 336 13.67 -48.18 -47.41
C VAL A 336 13.93 -48.22 -48.92
N GLU A 337 14.67 -47.26 -49.47
CA GLU A 337 15.09 -47.27 -50.88
C GLU A 337 16.08 -48.41 -51.18
N ASP A 338 17.07 -48.62 -50.30
CA ASP A 338 17.99 -49.76 -50.38
C ASP A 338 17.25 -51.10 -50.28
N GLN A 339 16.32 -51.19 -49.33
CA GLN A 339 15.50 -52.38 -49.11
C GLN A 339 14.62 -52.68 -50.35
N SER A 340 14.03 -51.65 -50.97
CA SER A 340 13.26 -51.83 -52.21
C SER A 340 14.13 -52.42 -53.32
N SER A 341 15.37 -51.95 -53.46
CA SER A 341 16.32 -52.46 -54.47
C SER A 341 16.69 -53.93 -54.20
N ALA A 342 16.94 -54.28 -52.93
CA ALA A 342 17.24 -55.66 -52.53
C ALA A 342 16.05 -56.61 -52.73
N ILE A 343 14.82 -56.11 -52.52
CA ILE A 343 13.58 -56.85 -52.78
C ILE A 343 13.41 -57.11 -54.28
N GLU A 344 13.67 -56.12 -55.14
CA GLU A 344 13.62 -56.28 -56.61
C GLU A 344 14.63 -57.34 -57.09
N GLU A 345 15.88 -57.31 -56.60
CA GLU A 345 16.90 -58.30 -56.92
C GLU A 345 16.54 -59.71 -56.44
N SER A 346 15.97 -59.81 -55.22
CA SER A 346 15.48 -61.07 -54.67
C SER A 346 14.33 -61.63 -55.50
N SER A 347 13.40 -60.78 -55.94
CA SER A 347 12.30 -61.18 -56.82
C SER A 347 12.82 -61.73 -58.16
N ALA A 348 13.77 -61.03 -58.79
CA ALA A 348 14.39 -61.50 -60.03
C ALA A 348 15.10 -62.86 -59.85
N SER A 349 15.79 -63.04 -58.72
CA SER A 349 16.45 -64.31 -58.39
C SER A 349 15.46 -65.46 -58.20
N MET A 350 14.28 -65.18 -57.61
CA MET A 350 13.22 -66.18 -57.44
C MET A 350 12.57 -66.55 -58.78
N GLU A 351 12.37 -65.59 -59.69
CA GLU A 351 11.91 -65.88 -61.06
C GLU A 351 12.90 -66.77 -61.83
N GLU A 352 14.20 -66.48 -61.73
CA GLU A 352 15.25 -67.29 -62.36
C GLU A 352 15.31 -68.70 -61.76
N MET A 353 15.12 -68.82 -60.45
CA MET A 353 15.08 -70.11 -59.76
C MET A 353 13.84 -70.91 -60.15
N ALA A 354 12.67 -70.27 -60.28
CA ALA A 354 11.44 -70.91 -60.77
C ALA A 354 11.63 -71.46 -62.20
N SER A 355 12.27 -70.69 -63.08
CA SER A 355 12.64 -71.12 -64.42
C SER A 355 13.59 -72.32 -64.39
N SER A 356 14.60 -72.28 -63.52
CA SER A 356 15.56 -73.38 -63.35
C SER A 356 14.91 -74.67 -62.85
N ILE A 357 14.01 -74.58 -61.87
CA ILE A 357 13.23 -75.73 -61.38
C ILE A 357 12.35 -76.30 -62.49
N SER A 358 11.69 -75.45 -63.27
CA SER A 358 10.89 -75.89 -64.41
C SER A 358 11.75 -76.64 -65.45
N ALA A 359 12.95 -76.14 -65.75
CA ALA A 359 13.89 -76.78 -66.64
C ALA A 359 14.38 -78.14 -66.11
N VAL A 360 14.72 -78.24 -64.82
CA VAL A 360 15.12 -79.50 -64.19
C VAL A 360 13.97 -80.49 -64.20
N SER A 361 12.75 -80.08 -63.83
CA SER A 361 11.55 -80.92 -63.87
C SER A 361 11.32 -81.53 -65.26
N LYS A 362 11.42 -80.72 -66.33
CA LYS A 362 11.31 -81.19 -67.71
C LYS A 362 12.43 -82.15 -68.11
N ASN A 363 13.66 -81.90 -67.66
CA ASN A 363 14.79 -82.78 -67.91
C ASN A 363 14.63 -84.13 -67.20
N THR A 364 14.13 -84.13 -65.97
CA THR A 364 13.83 -85.35 -65.20
C THR A 364 12.73 -86.18 -65.86
N GLU A 365 11.68 -85.54 -66.39
CA GLU A 365 10.64 -86.24 -67.15
C GLU A 365 11.19 -86.85 -68.45
N SER A 366 12.05 -86.11 -69.16
CA SER A 366 12.73 -86.61 -70.36
C SER A 366 13.65 -87.80 -70.03
N ALA A 367 14.41 -87.72 -68.93
CA ALA A 367 15.27 -88.80 -68.44
C ALA A 367 14.44 -90.04 -68.09
N ARG A 368 13.27 -89.88 -67.46
CA ARG A 368 12.33 -90.98 -67.17
C ARG A 368 11.91 -91.72 -68.44
N HIS A 369 11.52 -90.99 -69.49
CA HIS A 369 11.17 -91.59 -70.78
C HIS A 369 12.34 -92.33 -71.45
N ILE A 370 13.56 -91.81 -71.33
CA ILE A 370 14.75 -92.47 -71.84
C ILE A 370 15.01 -93.77 -71.07
N SER A 371 14.91 -93.74 -69.74
CA SER A 371 15.08 -94.93 -68.89
C SER A 371 14.02 -96.00 -69.19
N GLU A 372 12.75 -95.64 -69.38
CA GLU A 372 11.69 -96.55 -69.80
C GLU A 372 12.03 -97.24 -71.14
N LYS A 373 12.53 -96.47 -72.11
CA LYS A 373 12.97 -97.00 -73.41
C LYS A 373 14.19 -97.93 -73.27
N LEU A 374 15.18 -97.55 -72.45
CA LEU A 374 16.37 -98.35 -72.18
C LEU A 374 15.99 -99.68 -71.50
N SER A 375 15.07 -99.66 -70.55
CA SER A 375 14.55 -100.87 -69.88
C SER A 375 13.97 -101.85 -70.90
N SER A 376 13.15 -101.36 -71.84
CA SER A 376 12.58 -102.17 -72.92
C SER A 376 13.67 -102.77 -73.83
N ILE A 377 14.70 -102.00 -74.19
CA ILE A 377 15.81 -102.46 -75.02
C ILE A 377 16.65 -103.51 -74.28
N ALA A 378 17.01 -103.27 -73.02
CA ALA A 378 17.80 -104.18 -72.19
C ALA A 378 17.08 -105.51 -72.00
N LYS A 379 15.78 -105.48 -71.70
CA LYS A 379 14.92 -106.67 -71.60
C LYS A 379 14.91 -107.47 -72.91
N GLY A 380 14.70 -106.80 -74.04
CA GLY A 380 14.74 -107.45 -75.36
C GLY A 380 16.13 -108.01 -75.71
N GLY A 381 17.21 -107.34 -75.27
CA GLY A 381 18.59 -107.83 -75.38
C GLY A 381 18.83 -109.11 -74.59
N GLY A 382 18.41 -109.14 -73.32
CA GLY A 382 18.47 -110.31 -72.45
C GLY A 382 17.69 -111.51 -73.02
N GLU A 383 16.49 -111.29 -73.55
CA GLU A 383 15.69 -112.34 -74.22
C GLU A 383 16.40 -112.93 -75.44
N LYS A 384 17.05 -112.10 -76.27
CA LYS A 384 17.82 -112.56 -77.44
C LYS A 384 19.07 -113.35 -77.06
N ILE A 385 19.77 -112.94 -76.00
CA ILE A 385 20.92 -113.69 -75.48
C ILE A 385 20.47 -115.04 -74.93
N LYS A 386 19.35 -115.09 -74.22
CA LYS A 386 18.75 -116.35 -73.75
C LYS A 386 18.45 -117.30 -74.91
N ALA A 387 17.83 -116.80 -75.98
CA ALA A 387 17.59 -117.58 -77.19
C ALA A 387 18.90 -118.05 -77.86
N THR A 388 19.96 -117.24 -77.82
CA THR A 388 21.28 -117.59 -78.35
C THR A 388 21.92 -118.73 -77.57
N VAL A 389 21.86 -118.70 -76.23
CA VAL A 389 22.34 -119.79 -75.36
C VAL A 389 21.59 -121.10 -75.65
N GLU A 390 20.26 -121.02 -75.84
CA GLU A 390 19.45 -122.19 -76.21
C GLU A 390 19.88 -122.77 -77.56
N ALA A 391 20.08 -121.94 -78.59
CA ALA A 391 20.56 -122.40 -79.90
C ALA A 391 21.97 -123.02 -79.85
N ILE A 392 22.90 -122.43 -79.09
CA ILE A 392 24.25 -122.98 -78.89
C ILE A 392 24.17 -124.36 -78.21
N LYS A 393 23.26 -124.55 -77.26
CA LYS A 393 23.02 -125.83 -76.60
C LYS A 393 22.53 -126.90 -77.57
N GLU A 394 21.67 -126.55 -78.52
CA GLU A 394 21.25 -127.46 -79.61
C GLU A 394 22.43 -127.87 -80.50
N ILE A 395 23.31 -126.91 -80.85
CA ILE A 395 24.53 -127.18 -81.62
C ILE A 395 25.50 -128.09 -80.82
N GLN A 396 25.63 -127.88 -79.51
CA GLN A 396 26.44 -128.72 -78.63
C GLN A 396 25.93 -130.17 -78.65
N GLN A 397 24.62 -130.36 -78.53
CA GLN A 397 23.99 -131.69 -78.60
C GLN A 397 24.20 -132.35 -79.97
N ALA A 398 24.04 -131.61 -81.07
CA ALA A 398 24.29 -132.12 -82.41
C ALA A 398 25.76 -132.52 -82.61
N SER A 399 26.70 -131.71 -82.13
CA SER A 399 28.14 -131.96 -82.21
C SER A 399 28.56 -133.18 -81.38
N SER A 400 27.98 -133.37 -80.20
CA SER A 400 28.19 -134.57 -79.36
C SER A 400 27.67 -135.85 -80.03
N LYS A 401 26.53 -135.78 -80.73
CA LYS A 401 26.02 -136.90 -81.56
C LYS A 401 27.01 -137.23 -82.69
N ILE A 402 27.52 -136.23 -83.39
CA ILE A 402 28.54 -136.41 -84.45
C ILE A 402 29.79 -137.09 -83.86
N GLN A 403 30.28 -136.64 -82.71
CA GLN A 403 31.43 -137.25 -82.03
C GLN A 403 31.22 -138.75 -81.78
N THR A 404 30.02 -139.12 -81.31
CA THR A 404 29.63 -140.51 -81.08
C THR A 404 29.60 -141.33 -82.38
N SER A 405 29.05 -140.76 -83.46
CA SER A 405 29.04 -141.40 -84.78
C SER A 405 30.46 -141.62 -85.33
N VAL A 406 31.35 -140.64 -85.18
CA VAL A 406 32.75 -140.73 -85.62
C VAL A 406 33.53 -141.79 -84.83
N MET A 407 33.27 -141.91 -83.52
CA MET A 407 33.79 -143.03 -82.72
C MET A 407 33.30 -144.38 -83.24
N GLY A 408 32.02 -144.45 -83.65
CA GLY A 408 31.45 -145.63 -84.32
C GLY A 408 32.17 -145.98 -85.63
N ILE A 409 32.41 -144.99 -86.50
CA ILE A 409 33.15 -145.17 -87.76
C ILE A 409 34.57 -145.67 -87.49
N THR A 410 35.27 -145.05 -86.53
CA THR A 410 36.64 -145.46 -86.14
C THR A 410 36.67 -146.93 -85.68
N LYS A 411 35.66 -147.35 -84.89
CA LYS A 411 35.52 -148.75 -84.46
C LYS A 411 35.25 -149.69 -85.64
N ILE A 412 34.38 -149.31 -86.57
CA ILE A 412 34.09 -150.09 -87.79
C ILE A 412 35.36 -150.22 -88.64
N ALA A 413 36.06 -149.12 -88.91
CA ALA A 413 37.29 -149.11 -89.67
C ALA A 413 38.38 -150.01 -89.06
N ALA A 414 38.59 -149.94 -87.73
CA ALA A 414 39.52 -150.83 -87.03
C ALA A 414 39.11 -152.32 -87.14
N THR A 415 37.81 -152.62 -87.03
CA THR A 415 37.27 -153.99 -87.18
C THR A 415 37.47 -154.51 -88.61
N THR A 416 37.17 -153.67 -89.62
CA THR A 416 37.37 -153.98 -91.03
C THR A 416 38.84 -154.21 -91.35
N ASN A 417 39.75 -153.39 -90.82
CA ASN A 417 41.18 -153.58 -90.99
C ASN A 417 41.68 -154.92 -90.41
N LEU A 418 41.19 -155.31 -89.22
CA LEU A 418 41.49 -156.63 -88.63
C LEU A 418 40.93 -157.79 -89.46
N LEU A 419 39.69 -157.68 -89.93
CA LEU A 419 39.08 -158.67 -90.83
C LEU A 419 39.87 -158.80 -92.14
N SER A 420 40.30 -157.67 -92.71
CA SER A 420 41.11 -157.65 -93.92
C SER A 420 42.48 -158.26 -93.73
N MET A 421 43.14 -157.95 -92.61
CA MET A 421 44.43 -158.54 -92.25
C MET A 421 44.32 -160.06 -92.12
N ASN A 422 43.28 -160.56 -91.45
CA ASN A 422 43.00 -161.99 -91.35
C ASN A 422 42.75 -162.61 -92.73
N ALA A 423 42.00 -161.93 -93.60
CA ALA A 423 41.72 -162.38 -94.96
C ALA A 423 42.98 -162.40 -95.85
N SER A 424 43.86 -161.40 -95.75
CA SER A 424 45.16 -161.38 -96.45
C SER A 424 46.08 -162.52 -95.99
N ILE A 425 46.09 -162.84 -94.69
CA ILE A 425 46.83 -163.98 -94.14
C ILE A 425 46.30 -165.30 -94.70
N GLU A 426 44.99 -165.49 -94.70
CA GLU A 426 44.36 -166.72 -95.22
C GLU A 426 44.57 -166.86 -96.74
N ALA A 427 44.50 -165.75 -97.47
CA ALA A 427 44.78 -165.69 -98.91
C ALA A 427 46.25 -166.01 -99.23
N ALA A 428 47.20 -165.59 -98.38
CA ALA A 428 48.60 -165.98 -98.48
C ALA A 428 48.81 -167.48 -98.20
N HIS A 429 48.01 -168.06 -97.29
CA HIS A 429 48.01 -169.50 -96.97
C HIS A 429 47.55 -170.38 -98.16
N ALA A 430 46.65 -169.86 -99.00
CA ALA A 430 46.13 -170.53 -100.20
C ALA A 430 47.08 -170.49 -101.43
N GLY A 431 48.26 -169.87 -101.31
CA GLY A 431 49.28 -169.86 -102.37
C GLY A 431 48.86 -169.16 -103.67
N GLU A 432 49.20 -169.73 -104.83
CA GLU A 432 48.90 -169.15 -106.16
C GLU A 432 47.39 -168.95 -106.42
N ALA A 433 46.52 -169.78 -105.83
CA ALA A 433 45.06 -169.66 -105.97
C ALA A 433 44.46 -168.49 -105.16
N GLY A 434 45.13 -168.06 -104.08
CA GLY A 434 44.68 -166.98 -103.20
C GLY A 434 45.16 -165.58 -103.61
N ARG A 435 46.00 -165.48 -104.64
CA ARG A 435 46.71 -164.24 -105.01
C ARG A 435 45.76 -163.07 -105.33
N GLY A 436 44.65 -163.32 -106.01
CA GLY A 436 43.63 -162.30 -106.28
C GLY A 436 42.87 -161.86 -105.03
N PHE A 437 42.60 -162.77 -104.09
CA PHE A 437 41.96 -162.45 -102.81
C PHE A 437 42.89 -161.67 -101.88
N ALA A 438 44.19 -161.97 -101.89
CA ALA A 438 45.18 -161.26 -101.09
C ALA A 438 45.25 -159.77 -101.49
N VAL A 439 45.23 -159.46 -102.80
CA VAL A 439 45.24 -158.06 -103.29
C VAL A 439 43.98 -157.32 -102.86
N VAL A 440 42.79 -157.95 -102.96
CA VAL A 440 41.53 -157.32 -102.53
C VAL A 440 41.51 -157.11 -101.01
N ALA A 441 42.02 -158.05 -100.22
CA ALA A 441 42.12 -157.91 -98.77
C ALA A 441 43.16 -156.87 -98.34
N GLU A 442 44.27 -156.71 -99.07
CA GLU A 442 45.22 -155.63 -98.82
C GLU A 442 44.60 -154.25 -99.15
N GLU A 443 43.87 -154.15 -100.26
CA GLU A 443 43.15 -152.93 -100.67
C GLU A 443 42.05 -152.55 -99.66
N ILE A 444 41.25 -153.51 -99.18
CA ILE A 444 40.23 -153.27 -98.13
C ILE A 444 40.91 -152.84 -96.82
N GLY A 445 42.07 -153.41 -96.49
CA GLY A 445 42.86 -153.01 -95.32
C GLY A 445 43.35 -151.57 -95.43
N SER A 446 43.90 -151.20 -96.60
CA SER A 446 44.31 -149.82 -96.89
C SER A 446 43.12 -148.85 -96.78
N LEU A 447 41.97 -149.17 -97.39
CA LEU A 447 40.76 -148.35 -97.32
C LEU A 447 40.23 -148.18 -95.88
N ALA A 448 40.36 -149.24 -95.06
CA ALA A 448 39.99 -149.21 -93.65
C ALA A 448 40.95 -148.35 -92.82
N ALA A 449 42.26 -148.41 -93.10
CA ALA A 449 43.25 -147.53 -92.48
C ALA A 449 43.03 -146.06 -92.85
N ASP A 450 42.76 -145.76 -94.13
CA ASP A 450 42.44 -144.42 -94.61
C ASP A 450 41.15 -143.90 -93.96
N SER A 451 40.11 -144.74 -93.88
CA SER A 451 38.85 -144.40 -93.19
C SER A 451 39.06 -144.09 -91.70
N ALA A 452 39.93 -144.82 -91.02
CA ALA A 452 40.29 -144.54 -89.63
C ALA A 452 41.07 -143.23 -89.49
N GLY A 453 41.97 -142.93 -90.43
CA GLY A 453 42.70 -141.67 -90.49
C GLY A 453 41.78 -140.46 -90.68
N GLU A 454 40.85 -140.52 -91.63
CA GLU A 454 39.86 -139.46 -91.86
C GLU A 454 38.89 -139.32 -90.69
N ALA A 455 38.41 -140.42 -90.10
CA ALA A 455 37.60 -140.37 -88.88
C ALA A 455 38.36 -139.73 -87.71
N GLY A 456 39.67 -139.97 -87.60
CA GLY A 456 40.55 -139.31 -86.63
C GLY A 456 40.61 -137.79 -86.82
N LYS A 457 40.76 -137.32 -88.07
CA LYS A 457 40.72 -135.88 -88.40
C LYS A 457 39.36 -135.25 -88.05
N ILE A 458 38.25 -135.92 -88.39
CA ILE A 458 36.90 -135.44 -88.05
C ILE A 458 36.74 -135.39 -86.53
N LYS A 459 37.22 -136.40 -85.79
CA LYS A 459 37.17 -136.41 -84.32
C LYS A 459 37.88 -135.19 -83.74
N GLN A 460 39.07 -134.86 -84.24
CA GLN A 460 39.81 -133.67 -83.79
C GLN A 460 38.99 -132.39 -84.04
N ILE A 461 38.47 -132.19 -85.25
CA ILE A 461 37.65 -131.01 -85.60
C ILE A 461 36.40 -130.90 -84.71
N VAL A 462 35.73 -132.02 -84.43
CA VAL A 462 34.53 -132.04 -83.58
C VAL A 462 34.89 -131.70 -82.13
N THR A 463 36.01 -132.20 -81.61
CA THR A 463 36.50 -131.83 -80.27
C THR A 463 36.82 -130.34 -80.20
N GLU A 464 37.57 -129.79 -81.16
CA GLU A 464 37.87 -128.36 -81.23
C GLU A 464 36.60 -127.51 -81.36
N THR A 465 35.58 -128.03 -82.06
CA THR A 465 34.27 -127.35 -82.20
C THR A 465 33.50 -127.34 -80.87
N LEU A 466 33.50 -128.46 -80.13
CA LEU A 466 32.88 -128.54 -78.81
C LEU A 466 33.52 -127.58 -77.81
N GLU A 467 34.85 -127.44 -77.80
CA GLU A 467 35.57 -126.46 -76.98
C GLU A 467 35.16 -125.01 -77.33
N LYS A 468 35.04 -124.69 -78.63
CA LYS A 468 34.58 -123.36 -79.07
C LYS A 468 33.12 -123.08 -78.69
N ILE A 469 32.26 -124.09 -78.74
CA ILE A 469 30.85 -124.00 -78.32
C ILE A 469 30.74 -123.74 -76.81
N GLU A 470 31.54 -124.44 -76.00
CA GLU A 470 31.59 -124.23 -74.56
C GLU A 470 31.99 -122.79 -74.23
N LYS A 471 33.08 -122.30 -74.83
CA LYS A 471 33.50 -120.91 -74.69
C LYS A 471 32.44 -119.90 -75.18
N GLY A 472 31.75 -120.19 -76.29
CA GLY A 472 30.65 -119.37 -76.79
C GLY A 472 29.45 -119.32 -75.83
N THR A 473 29.16 -120.44 -75.15
CA THR A 473 28.11 -120.53 -74.13
C THR A 473 28.47 -119.70 -72.90
N GLU A 474 29.73 -119.77 -72.45
CA GLU A 474 30.23 -118.96 -71.33
C GLU A 474 30.11 -117.46 -71.61
N LEU A 475 30.63 -116.99 -72.75
CA LEU A 475 30.54 -115.58 -73.16
C LEU A 475 29.09 -115.10 -73.32
N SER A 476 28.21 -115.94 -73.86
CA SER A 476 26.78 -115.60 -73.99
C SER A 476 26.09 -115.52 -72.63
N THR A 477 26.46 -116.39 -71.68
CA THR A 477 25.94 -116.36 -70.31
C THR A 477 26.41 -115.10 -69.58
N GLU A 478 27.67 -114.72 -69.74
CA GLU A 478 28.23 -113.47 -69.22
C GLU A 478 27.50 -112.25 -69.78
N ALA A 479 27.29 -112.18 -71.10
CA ALA A 479 26.50 -111.13 -71.73
C ALA A 479 25.07 -111.08 -71.17
N GLY A 480 24.46 -112.23 -70.87
CA GLY A 480 23.15 -112.30 -70.25
C GLY A 480 23.12 -111.71 -68.83
N ARG A 481 24.16 -111.95 -68.03
CA ARG A 481 24.30 -111.31 -66.71
C ARG A 481 24.47 -109.81 -66.83
N ALA A 482 25.29 -109.33 -67.78
CA ALA A 482 25.47 -107.91 -68.02
C ALA A 482 24.15 -107.19 -68.37
N PHE A 483 23.27 -107.82 -69.16
CA PHE A 483 21.93 -107.26 -69.43
C PHE A 483 21.03 -107.19 -68.19
N ASN A 484 21.14 -108.14 -67.26
CA ASN A 484 20.40 -108.09 -66.00
C ASN A 484 20.91 -106.96 -65.09
N GLU A 485 22.24 -106.79 -64.96
CA GLU A 485 22.83 -105.68 -64.21
C GLU A 485 22.42 -104.32 -64.79
N ILE A 486 22.45 -104.18 -66.12
CA ILE A 486 21.93 -102.98 -66.81
C ILE A 486 20.46 -102.72 -66.48
N MET A 487 19.63 -103.77 -66.41
CA MET A 487 18.21 -103.61 -66.08
C MET A 487 18.03 -103.10 -64.64
N GLU A 488 18.79 -103.63 -63.69
CA GLU A 488 18.77 -103.19 -62.29
C GLU A 488 19.20 -101.71 -62.14
N ASP A 489 20.24 -101.29 -62.85
CA ASP A 489 20.71 -99.90 -62.83
C ASP A 489 19.71 -98.93 -63.49
N ILE A 490 19.00 -99.38 -64.53
CA ILE A 490 17.93 -98.59 -65.15
C ILE A 490 16.75 -98.41 -64.17
N GLU A 491 16.36 -99.47 -63.44
CA GLU A 491 15.32 -99.39 -62.42
C GLU A 491 15.70 -98.38 -61.32
N ARG A 492 16.92 -98.45 -60.79
CA ARG A 492 17.44 -97.44 -59.85
C ARG A 492 17.41 -96.02 -60.42
N THR A 493 17.73 -95.85 -61.70
CA THR A 493 17.69 -94.54 -62.36
C THR A 493 16.27 -93.98 -62.45
N VAL A 494 15.26 -94.84 -62.66
CA VAL A 494 13.84 -94.43 -62.64
C VAL A 494 13.42 -93.97 -61.23
N GLU A 495 13.85 -94.67 -60.19
CA GLU A 495 13.60 -94.29 -58.80
C GLU A 495 14.19 -92.91 -58.48
N ILE A 496 15.47 -92.68 -58.80
CA ILE A 496 16.15 -91.39 -58.59
C ILE A 496 15.42 -90.25 -59.32
N ASN A 497 15.03 -90.47 -60.57
CA ASN A 497 14.27 -89.45 -61.32
C ASN A 497 12.90 -89.15 -60.67
N THR A 498 12.27 -90.15 -60.05
CA THR A 498 11.01 -89.94 -59.33
C THR A 498 11.23 -89.07 -58.08
N GLU A 499 12.30 -89.33 -57.33
CA GLU A 499 12.68 -88.51 -56.18
C GLU A 499 13.00 -87.07 -56.58
N ILE A 500 13.76 -86.86 -57.66
CA ILE A 500 14.06 -85.52 -58.18
C ILE A 500 12.79 -84.80 -58.60
N ALA A 501 11.85 -85.48 -59.27
CA ALA A 501 10.59 -84.88 -59.69
C ALA A 501 9.76 -84.40 -58.50
N ASN A 502 9.68 -85.21 -57.44
CA ASN A 502 9.00 -84.84 -56.20
C ASN A 502 9.69 -83.63 -55.53
N ALA A 503 11.02 -83.64 -55.43
CA ALA A 503 11.79 -82.54 -54.87
C ALA A 503 11.61 -81.23 -55.66
N MET A 504 11.53 -81.29 -56.99
CA MET A 504 11.24 -80.11 -57.83
C MET A 504 9.82 -79.57 -57.60
N GLN A 505 8.84 -80.44 -57.35
CA GLN A 505 7.49 -80.02 -57.02
C GLN A 505 7.43 -79.31 -55.65
N GLU A 506 8.13 -79.84 -54.65
CA GLU A 506 8.26 -79.20 -53.33
C GLU A 506 9.00 -77.86 -53.41
N GLN A 507 10.12 -77.80 -54.13
CA GLN A 507 10.85 -76.55 -54.32
C GLN A 507 10.02 -75.49 -55.04
N LYS A 508 9.21 -75.89 -56.02
CA LYS A 508 8.29 -74.96 -56.69
C LYS A 508 7.30 -74.34 -55.70
N ALA A 509 6.66 -75.17 -54.86
CA ALA A 509 5.75 -74.68 -53.83
C ALA A 509 6.48 -73.74 -52.85
N GLY A 510 7.71 -74.07 -52.45
CA GLY A 510 8.53 -73.19 -51.61
C GLY A 510 8.87 -71.85 -52.27
N ILE A 511 9.12 -71.82 -53.59
CA ILE A 511 9.31 -70.56 -54.31
C ILE A 511 8.02 -69.74 -54.32
N ASP A 512 6.86 -70.36 -54.58
CA ASP A 512 5.59 -69.65 -54.61
C ASP A 512 5.32 -68.95 -53.25
N GLU A 513 5.62 -69.61 -52.12
CA GLU A 513 5.53 -69.02 -50.78
C GLU A 513 6.55 -67.88 -50.53
N ILE A 514 7.77 -68.02 -51.05
CA ILE A 514 8.79 -66.97 -50.95
C ILE A 514 8.35 -65.74 -51.77
N VAL A 515 7.80 -65.93 -52.97
CA VAL A 515 7.29 -64.84 -53.80
C VAL A 515 6.15 -64.09 -53.11
N GLU A 516 5.22 -64.80 -52.46
CA GLU A 516 4.18 -64.18 -51.65
C GLU A 516 4.77 -63.37 -50.48
N SER A 517 5.79 -63.91 -49.81
CA SER A 517 6.50 -63.20 -48.73
C SER A 517 7.23 -61.94 -49.22
N ILE A 518 7.83 -61.98 -50.42
CA ILE A 518 8.44 -60.82 -51.08
C ILE A 518 7.39 -59.74 -51.34
N GLN A 519 6.18 -60.11 -51.80
CA GLN A 519 5.10 -59.16 -52.01
C GLN A 519 4.67 -58.48 -50.70
N HIS A 520 4.60 -59.23 -49.59
CA HIS A 520 4.36 -58.65 -48.27
C HIS A 520 5.47 -57.66 -47.84
N LEU A 521 6.73 -57.92 -48.17
CA LEU A 521 7.84 -57.00 -47.89
C LEU A 521 7.74 -55.70 -48.73
N VAL A 522 7.25 -55.79 -49.97
CA VAL A 522 6.95 -54.60 -50.80
C VAL A 522 5.89 -53.75 -50.12
N ASP A 523 4.76 -54.34 -49.73
CA ASP A 523 3.66 -53.62 -49.08
C ASP A 523 4.10 -52.97 -47.76
N LEU A 524 4.94 -53.67 -46.99
CA LEU A 524 5.51 -53.13 -45.75
C LEU A 524 6.46 -51.95 -46.03
N SER A 525 7.29 -52.03 -47.07
CA SER A 525 8.19 -50.93 -47.45
C SER A 525 7.41 -49.66 -47.83
N ILE A 526 6.28 -49.82 -48.54
CA ILE A 526 5.38 -48.69 -48.86
C ILE A 526 4.79 -48.08 -47.59
N GLN A 527 4.37 -48.90 -46.61
CA GLN A 527 3.84 -48.41 -45.34
C GLN A 527 4.91 -47.68 -44.51
N ILE A 528 6.12 -48.21 -44.43
CA ILE A 528 7.23 -47.56 -43.72
C ILE A 528 7.55 -46.21 -44.37
N LYS A 529 7.61 -46.15 -45.71
CA LYS A 529 7.83 -44.89 -46.43
C LYS A 529 6.80 -43.83 -46.06
N LYS A 530 5.52 -44.21 -46.01
CA LYS A 530 4.43 -43.30 -45.59
C LYS A 530 4.60 -42.83 -44.14
N ALA A 531 4.92 -43.75 -43.22
CA ALA A 531 5.14 -43.40 -41.81
C ALA A 531 6.32 -42.43 -41.64
N VAL A 532 7.39 -42.60 -42.42
CA VAL A 532 8.55 -41.69 -42.43
C VAL A 532 8.18 -40.30 -42.92
N GLU A 533 7.34 -40.19 -43.97
CA GLU A 533 6.85 -38.89 -44.45
C GLU A 533 5.99 -38.19 -43.40
N GLU A 534 5.12 -38.93 -42.70
CA GLU A 534 4.33 -38.41 -41.58
C GLU A 534 5.23 -37.95 -40.41
N GLU A 535 6.30 -38.68 -40.09
CA GLU A 535 7.23 -38.34 -39.01
C GLU A 535 8.10 -37.11 -39.33
N ASP A 536 8.56 -36.95 -40.57
CA ASP A 536 9.28 -35.73 -41.00
C ASP A 536 8.34 -34.50 -40.97
N SER A 537 7.09 -34.65 -41.42
CA SER A 537 6.08 -33.60 -41.31
C SER A 537 5.79 -33.23 -39.85
N GLY A 538 5.55 -34.22 -38.98
CA GLY A 538 5.31 -34.01 -37.55
C GLY A 538 6.48 -33.37 -36.83
N SER A 539 7.72 -33.73 -37.21
CA SER A 539 8.93 -33.10 -36.68
C SER A 539 9.00 -31.61 -37.05
N ASN A 540 8.67 -31.24 -38.30
CA ASN A 540 8.61 -29.84 -38.72
C ASN A 540 7.51 -29.05 -38.00
N GLU A 541 6.33 -29.64 -37.79
CA GLU A 541 5.28 -29.01 -36.99
C GLU A 541 5.71 -28.78 -35.54
N MET A 542 6.42 -29.73 -34.95
CA MET A 542 6.95 -29.62 -33.59
C MET A 542 8.00 -28.50 -33.50
N LEU A 543 8.89 -28.36 -34.48
CA LEU A 543 9.84 -27.24 -34.53
C LEU A 543 9.12 -25.88 -34.56
N ASN A 544 8.06 -25.76 -35.37
CA ASN A 544 7.25 -24.54 -35.42
C ASN A 544 6.54 -24.26 -34.08
N ALA A 545 6.04 -25.30 -33.40
CA ALA A 545 5.42 -25.17 -32.08
C ALA A 545 6.42 -24.72 -31.03
N ILE A 546 7.65 -25.25 -31.06
CA ILE A 546 8.73 -24.86 -30.16
C ILE A 546 9.15 -23.39 -30.39
N GLU A 547 9.18 -22.94 -31.64
CA GLU A 547 9.45 -21.53 -31.95
C GLU A 547 8.39 -20.59 -31.35
N LYS A 548 7.10 -20.97 -31.42
CA LYS A 548 6.02 -20.24 -30.75
C LYS A 548 6.19 -20.23 -29.23
N LEU A 549 6.58 -21.36 -28.63
CA LEU A 549 6.86 -21.44 -27.18
C LEU A 549 8.01 -20.52 -26.77
N LYS A 550 9.08 -20.45 -27.57
CA LYS A 550 10.20 -19.54 -27.33
C LYS A 550 9.76 -18.07 -27.34
N ASN A 551 8.92 -17.68 -28.31
CA ASN A 551 8.39 -16.33 -28.37
C ASN A 551 7.51 -16.00 -27.15
N LEU A 552 6.62 -16.92 -26.77
CA LEU A 552 5.77 -16.75 -25.58
C LEU A 552 6.60 -16.65 -24.29
N ALA A 553 7.64 -17.47 -24.13
CA ALA A 553 8.54 -17.40 -22.98
C ALA A 553 9.23 -16.02 -22.89
N SER A 554 9.61 -15.44 -24.05
CA SER A 554 10.17 -14.08 -24.12
C SER A 554 9.17 -13.01 -23.70
N GLU A 555 7.89 -13.13 -24.08
CA GLU A 555 6.84 -12.19 -23.68
C GLU A 555 6.60 -12.24 -22.16
N ILE A 556 6.50 -13.45 -21.59
CA ILE A 556 6.34 -13.63 -20.13
C ILE A 556 7.55 -13.09 -19.39
N LEU A 557 8.77 -13.28 -19.92
CA LEU A 557 9.99 -12.74 -19.34
C LEU A 557 9.93 -11.21 -19.25
N HIS A 558 9.49 -10.54 -20.31
CA HIS A 558 9.34 -9.09 -20.32
C HIS A 558 8.29 -8.63 -19.30
N ALA A 559 7.11 -9.27 -19.28
CA ALA A 559 6.05 -8.96 -18.32
C ALA A 559 6.50 -9.18 -16.86
N SER A 560 7.27 -10.23 -16.60
CA SER A 560 7.87 -10.53 -15.29
C SER A 560 8.85 -9.43 -14.85
N MET A 561 9.70 -8.93 -15.75
CA MET A 561 10.60 -7.82 -15.46
C MET A 561 9.84 -6.52 -15.14
N GLU A 562 8.78 -6.22 -15.89
CA GLU A 562 7.94 -5.05 -15.66
C GLU A 562 7.19 -5.13 -14.32
N GLN A 563 6.59 -6.29 -14.00
CA GLN A 563 5.95 -6.50 -12.71
C GLN A 563 6.93 -6.38 -11.54
N LYS A 564 8.18 -6.83 -11.70
CA LYS A 564 9.21 -6.65 -10.67
C LYS A 564 9.48 -5.17 -10.42
N ALA A 565 9.69 -4.39 -11.50
CA ALA A 565 9.90 -2.96 -11.39
C ALA A 565 8.71 -2.26 -10.71
N GLY A 566 7.48 -2.61 -11.10
CA GLY A 566 6.27 -2.10 -10.45
C GLY A 566 6.13 -2.52 -8.98
N GLY A 567 6.59 -3.72 -8.61
CA GLY A 567 6.68 -4.18 -7.22
C GLY A 567 7.68 -3.37 -6.39
N ASP A 568 8.86 -3.10 -6.95
CA ASP A 568 9.89 -2.26 -6.31
C ASP A 568 9.38 -0.81 -6.10
N GLU A 569 8.66 -0.25 -7.09
CA GLU A 569 8.00 1.06 -6.95
C GLU A 569 6.91 1.06 -5.88
N MET A 570 6.10 0.00 -5.80
CA MET A 570 5.08 -0.13 -4.75
C MET A 570 5.70 -0.21 -3.35
N LEU A 571 6.79 -0.95 -3.18
CA LEU A 571 7.53 -1.00 -1.91
C LEU A 571 8.05 0.39 -1.52
N GLN A 572 8.55 1.16 -2.49
CA GLN A 572 8.97 2.54 -2.24
C GLN A 572 7.79 3.45 -1.88
N ALA A 573 6.63 3.31 -2.53
CA ALA A 573 5.43 4.06 -2.22
C ALA A 573 4.87 3.73 -0.82
N LEU A 574 4.87 2.44 -0.45
CA LEU A 574 4.47 1.98 0.88
C LEU A 574 5.42 2.49 1.96
N LYS A 575 6.73 2.53 1.69
CA LYS A 575 7.69 3.17 2.60
C LYS A 575 7.39 4.66 2.79
N ASN A 576 7.12 5.39 1.72
CA ASN A 576 6.75 6.80 1.80
C ASN A 576 5.43 7.01 2.58
N LEU A 577 4.46 6.10 2.42
CA LEU A 577 3.19 6.13 3.16
C LEU A 577 3.41 5.85 4.65
N ARG A 578 4.28 4.90 5.01
CA ARG A 578 4.68 4.64 6.39
C ARG A 578 5.31 5.88 7.02
N ASP A 579 6.27 6.50 6.33
CA ASP A 579 6.93 7.72 6.82
C ASP A 579 5.92 8.86 7.01
N LEU A 580 4.94 8.99 6.10
CA LEU A 580 3.86 9.96 6.21
C LEU A 580 2.94 9.67 7.40
N ALA A 581 2.57 8.40 7.62
CA ALA A 581 1.76 7.96 8.74
C ALA A 581 2.46 8.23 10.07
N GLU A 582 3.76 7.92 10.20
CA GLU A 582 4.55 8.23 11.40
C GLU A 582 4.60 9.74 11.68
N ARG A 583 4.79 10.57 10.65
CA ARG A 583 4.75 12.04 10.79
C ARG A 583 3.36 12.53 11.18
N ASN A 584 2.30 11.95 10.62
CA ASN A 584 0.93 12.30 10.97
C ASN A 584 0.64 11.95 12.44
N ASN A 585 1.09 10.78 12.91
CA ASN A 585 0.98 10.38 14.32
C ASN A 585 1.63 11.40 15.25
N SER A 586 2.88 11.80 14.95
CA SER A 586 3.57 12.84 15.74
C SER A 586 2.83 14.19 15.75
N THR A 587 2.13 14.52 14.66
CA THR A 587 1.35 15.76 14.56
C THR A 587 0.08 15.68 15.39
N VAL A 588 -0.60 14.54 15.37
CA VAL A 588 -1.77 14.24 16.21
C VAL A 588 -1.39 14.23 17.69
N GLU A 589 -0.22 13.72 18.06
CA GLU A 589 0.28 13.72 19.44
C GLU A 589 0.52 15.16 19.95
N VAL A 590 1.13 16.02 19.12
CA VAL A 590 1.29 17.46 19.43
C VAL A 590 -0.07 18.15 19.52
N LEU A 591 -1.01 17.83 18.63
CA LEU A 591 -2.36 18.37 18.64
C LEU A 591 -3.13 17.96 19.90
N ASN A 592 -3.13 16.67 20.25
CA ASN A 592 -3.70 16.11 21.48
C ASN A 592 -3.09 16.78 22.72
N SER A 593 -1.77 17.01 22.73
CA SER A 593 -1.09 17.74 23.81
C SER A 593 -1.57 19.19 23.94
N LYS A 594 -1.74 19.92 22.83
CA LYS A 594 -2.22 21.31 22.85
C LYS A 594 -3.70 21.42 23.25
N ILE A 595 -4.54 20.55 22.72
CA ILE A 595 -5.98 20.52 23.03
C ILE A 595 -6.20 19.99 24.47
N GLY A 596 -5.35 19.07 24.94
CA GLY A 596 -5.38 18.52 26.29
C GLY A 596 -5.14 19.55 27.40
N GLN A 597 -4.57 20.72 27.07
CA GLN A 597 -4.40 21.83 28.01
C GLN A 597 -5.72 22.54 28.35
N PHE A 598 -6.78 22.32 27.57
CA PHE A 598 -8.10 22.87 27.84
C PHE A 598 -8.91 21.92 28.71
N LYS A 599 -9.39 22.42 29.85
CA LYS A 599 -10.42 21.77 30.65
C LYS A 599 -11.77 22.06 30.00
N VAL A 600 -12.33 21.01 29.43
CA VAL A 600 -13.69 20.97 28.89
C VAL A 600 -14.52 20.09 29.79
N SER A 601 -15.83 20.27 29.71
CA SER A 601 -16.81 19.69 30.62
C SER A 601 -16.86 18.17 30.52
#